data_AF-A0A973H2U3-F1
#
_entry.id   AF-A0A973H2U3-F1
#
_cell.length_a   1.000
_cell.length_b   1.000
_cell.length_c   1.000
_cell.angle_alpha   90.00
_cell.angle_beta   90.00
_cell.angle_gamma   90.00
#
_symmetry.space_group_name_H-M   'P 1'
#
loop_
_entity.id
_entity.type
_entity.pdbx_description
1 polymer ?
#
loop_
_entity_poly.entity_id
_entity_poly.type
_entity_poly.pdbx_seq_one_letter_code
_entity_poly.pdbx_strand_id
1 'polypeptide(L)'
;LKSGTDGGNGLYRYTSTSAFPTSAASGSNYWVDVVLDTSTASTTPPTVTSTSPTSGATDTAITASVSAVLSASVDSDNLTFTLKDPNGNTVPGSVTLPAANKVTFTPSTELSLHTKYTASVQASDVWGNAMADPVTWSFTTSATPPAVTCPCGLWSSSVVPSTTDMTADPNSLELGTRFTSSAAGWITGVTFYKGAGNTGTHTGSLWTDSGTLLASGTFTNETATGWQTLTFATPVAVTADTAYVVSYHAPNGHYAVDGGYFASAHQSYPLTATADTTAHHNGLYRYGADSAFPTGSYGSANYWVGPVFTADNPSASLAAETAASEETASTVTYTADVKKPLVMAVPAKAKVTSVDADLTLLTGAKAAKKLHVTTVVSYNRATHTVSVHLSGPLPDGTRFKVRVTAQDKHHEKVKSQTWTLTSKTVRKKKN
;
A
#
# COMPACT_ATOMS: atom_id res chain seq x y z
N LEU A 1 -43.09 -25.31 -7.63
CA LEU A 1 -43.46 -23.90 -7.88
C LEU A 1 -44.71 -23.84 -8.75
N LYS A 2 -45.57 -22.82 -8.59
CA LYS A 2 -46.71 -22.58 -9.50
C LYS A 2 -46.17 -21.93 -10.78
N SER A 3 -46.71 -22.28 -11.95
CA SER A 3 -46.39 -21.55 -13.19
C SER A 3 -46.69 -20.05 -13.03
N GLY A 4 -45.72 -19.19 -13.36
CA GLY A 4 -45.81 -17.76 -13.09
C GLY A 4 -44.68 -16.94 -13.70
N THR A 5 -44.38 -15.81 -13.07
CA THR A 5 -43.40 -14.81 -13.53
C THR A 5 -41.97 -15.34 -13.63
N ASP A 6 -41.62 -16.37 -12.85
CA ASP A 6 -40.28 -16.94 -12.80
C ASP A 6 -40.11 -18.17 -13.72
N GLY A 7 -41.11 -18.45 -14.56
CA GLY A 7 -41.11 -19.56 -15.52
C GLY A 7 -42.31 -20.50 -15.38
N GLY A 8 -42.53 -21.31 -16.41
CA GLY A 8 -43.59 -22.34 -16.43
C GLY A 8 -43.17 -23.61 -15.70
N ASN A 9 -44.05 -24.17 -14.87
CA ASN A 9 -43.91 -25.53 -14.36
C ASN A 9 -44.50 -26.54 -15.38
N GLY A 10 -44.11 -27.81 -15.29
CA GLY A 10 -44.39 -28.82 -16.32
C GLY A 10 -43.38 -28.77 -17.45
N LEU A 11 -42.10 -28.86 -17.12
CA LEU A 11 -41.00 -28.81 -18.07
C LEU A 11 -40.85 -30.15 -18.82
N TYR A 12 -40.62 -30.08 -20.13
CA TYR A 12 -40.40 -31.25 -20.98
C TYR A 12 -39.44 -30.96 -22.14
N ARG A 13 -38.99 -32.03 -22.80
CA ARG A 13 -38.26 -31.97 -24.08
C ARG A 13 -38.42 -33.28 -24.83
N TYR A 14 -38.71 -33.20 -26.14
CA TYR A 14 -38.67 -34.36 -27.02
C TYR A 14 -37.23 -34.61 -27.47
N THR A 15 -36.66 -35.74 -27.04
CA THR A 15 -35.27 -36.14 -27.35
C THR A 15 -35.13 -37.65 -27.21
N SER A 16 -34.23 -38.26 -27.98
CA SER A 16 -33.90 -39.69 -27.89
C SER A 16 -32.82 -40.00 -26.84
N THR A 17 -32.22 -38.98 -26.23
CA THR A 17 -31.22 -39.09 -25.16
C THR A 17 -31.49 -38.08 -24.05
N SER A 18 -31.01 -38.34 -22.82
CA SER A 18 -31.21 -37.45 -21.68
C SER A 18 -30.69 -36.04 -21.98
N ALA A 19 -31.54 -35.02 -21.78
CA ALA A 19 -31.18 -33.63 -22.03
C ALA A 19 -32.00 -32.69 -21.13
N PHE A 20 -31.46 -31.50 -20.86
CA PHE A 20 -32.14 -30.46 -20.10
C PHE A 20 -33.50 -30.09 -20.74
N PRO A 21 -34.61 -30.12 -19.99
CA PRO A 21 -35.93 -29.68 -20.48
C PRO A 21 -35.95 -28.19 -20.84
N THR A 22 -36.37 -27.85 -22.05
CA THR A 22 -36.38 -26.46 -22.55
C THR A 22 -37.77 -25.95 -22.92
N SER A 23 -38.80 -26.79 -22.82
CA SER A 23 -40.19 -26.45 -23.10
C SER A 23 -41.03 -26.57 -21.83
N ALA A 24 -42.12 -25.82 -21.72
CA ALA A 24 -43.06 -25.90 -20.61
C ALA A 24 -44.47 -26.17 -21.15
N ALA A 25 -45.19 -27.12 -20.56
CA ALA A 25 -46.60 -27.37 -20.83
C ALA A 25 -47.42 -26.77 -19.69
N SER A 26 -48.36 -25.88 -20.00
CA SER A 26 -49.22 -25.05 -19.13
C SER A 26 -49.54 -25.57 -17.71
N GLY A 27 -48.54 -25.68 -16.83
CA GLY A 27 -48.69 -26.22 -15.47
C GLY A 27 -48.90 -27.74 -15.39
N SER A 28 -48.51 -28.52 -16.41
CA SER A 28 -48.60 -29.98 -16.37
C SER A 28 -47.73 -30.58 -15.26
N ASN A 29 -48.19 -31.64 -14.61
CA ASN A 29 -47.39 -32.43 -13.66
C ASN A 29 -47.00 -33.76 -14.31
N TYR A 30 -45.70 -34.00 -14.49
CA TYR A 30 -45.17 -35.25 -15.04
C TYR A 30 -44.82 -36.30 -13.97
N TRP A 31 -45.19 -36.05 -12.71
CA TRP A 31 -44.95 -36.94 -11.57
C TRP A 31 -43.47 -37.31 -11.37
N VAL A 32 -42.58 -36.42 -11.80
CA VAL A 32 -41.15 -36.48 -11.49
C VAL A 32 -40.96 -35.72 -10.18
N ASP A 33 -40.42 -36.41 -9.19
CA ASP A 33 -40.13 -35.83 -7.88
C ASP A 33 -38.65 -35.97 -7.55
N VAL A 34 -38.13 -35.03 -6.76
CA VAL A 34 -36.78 -35.10 -6.23
C VAL A 34 -36.82 -35.94 -4.96
N VAL A 35 -35.97 -36.97 -4.89
CA VAL A 35 -35.75 -37.67 -3.63
C VAL A 35 -34.73 -36.87 -2.83
N LEU A 36 -35.19 -36.20 -1.77
CA LEU A 36 -34.33 -35.44 -0.86
C LEU A 36 -33.84 -36.33 0.27
N ASP A 37 -32.54 -36.58 0.33
CA ASP A 37 -31.90 -37.20 1.48
C ASP A 37 -31.49 -36.10 2.49
N THR A 38 -32.11 -36.11 3.67
CA THR A 38 -31.84 -35.17 4.77
C THR A 38 -31.03 -35.79 5.90
N SER A 39 -30.53 -37.03 5.74
CA SER A 39 -29.80 -37.74 6.79
C SER A 39 -28.51 -37.05 7.24
N THR A 40 -27.96 -36.16 6.41
CA THR A 40 -26.78 -35.32 6.69
C THR A 40 -27.11 -33.86 6.98
N ALA A 41 -28.40 -33.48 6.95
CA ALA A 41 -28.80 -32.11 7.22
C ALA A 41 -28.60 -31.78 8.70
N SER A 42 -27.86 -30.70 8.98
CA SER A 42 -27.76 -30.19 10.34
C SER A 42 -29.14 -29.74 10.83
N THR A 43 -29.42 -29.98 12.10
CA THR A 43 -30.56 -29.38 12.84
C THR A 43 -30.09 -28.48 13.97
N THR A 44 -28.78 -28.29 14.10
CA THR A 44 -28.17 -27.50 15.17
C THR A 44 -27.80 -26.13 14.64
N PRO A 45 -28.37 -25.04 15.19
CA PRO A 45 -27.97 -23.68 14.83
C PRO A 45 -26.47 -23.44 14.99
N PRO A 46 -25.87 -22.57 14.17
CA PRO A 46 -24.46 -22.22 14.32
C PRO A 46 -24.26 -21.48 15.66
N THR A 47 -23.11 -21.70 16.29
CA THR A 47 -22.70 -21.00 17.52
C THR A 47 -21.37 -20.29 17.30
N VAL A 48 -21.15 -19.14 17.93
CA VAL A 48 -19.87 -18.44 17.86
C VAL A 48 -18.84 -19.18 18.71
N THR A 49 -17.77 -19.66 18.09
CA THR A 49 -16.69 -20.41 18.74
C THR A 49 -15.51 -19.52 19.14
N SER A 50 -15.29 -18.42 18.41
CA SER A 50 -14.28 -17.41 18.74
C SER A 50 -14.59 -16.06 18.09
N THR A 51 -14.06 -15.00 18.69
CA THR A 51 -14.14 -13.64 18.15
C THR A 51 -12.76 -13.00 18.10
N SER A 52 -12.56 -12.09 17.15
CA SER A 52 -11.38 -11.24 17.06
C SER A 52 -11.84 -9.81 16.73
N PRO A 53 -11.55 -8.80 17.56
CA PRO A 53 -10.93 -8.91 18.89
C PRO A 53 -11.73 -9.83 19.83
N THR A 54 -11.03 -10.51 20.74
CA THR A 54 -11.69 -11.37 21.74
C THR A 54 -12.59 -10.53 22.65
N SER A 55 -13.65 -11.14 23.21
CA SER A 55 -14.53 -10.44 24.15
C SER A 55 -13.75 -9.85 25.32
N GLY A 56 -13.94 -8.56 25.58
CA GLY A 56 -13.23 -7.80 26.61
C GLY A 56 -11.81 -7.36 26.24
N ALA A 57 -11.35 -7.58 25.01
CA ALA A 57 -10.03 -7.14 24.57
C ALA A 57 -9.84 -5.63 24.78
N THR A 58 -8.63 -5.25 25.18
CA THR A 58 -8.17 -3.86 25.27
C THR A 58 -7.02 -3.65 24.28
N ASP A 59 -6.61 -2.40 24.08
CA ASP A 59 -5.51 -2.04 23.18
C ASP A 59 -5.66 -2.56 21.73
N THR A 60 -6.91 -2.74 21.29
CA THR A 60 -7.19 -3.14 19.91
C THR A 60 -6.80 -2.02 18.95
N ALA A 61 -6.13 -2.34 17.85
CA ALA A 61 -5.79 -1.34 16.83
C ALA A 61 -7.06 -0.67 16.27
N ILE A 62 -7.03 0.65 16.08
CA ILE A 62 -8.14 1.42 15.50
C ILE A 62 -8.46 1.05 14.04
N THR A 63 -7.58 0.29 13.41
CA THR A 63 -7.69 -0.24 12.04
C THR A 63 -8.08 -1.72 12.02
N ALA A 64 -8.36 -2.33 13.18
CA ALA A 64 -8.64 -3.76 13.26
C ALA A 64 -9.99 -4.08 12.61
N SER A 65 -10.01 -5.12 11.78
CA SER A 65 -11.25 -5.77 11.39
C SER A 65 -11.81 -6.58 12.58
N VAL A 66 -13.13 -6.72 12.59
CA VAL A 66 -13.87 -7.43 13.64
C VAL A 66 -14.46 -8.70 13.03
N SER A 67 -14.25 -9.85 13.66
CA SER A 67 -14.67 -11.14 13.09
C SER A 67 -15.17 -12.10 14.15
N ALA A 68 -15.99 -13.05 13.68
CA ALA A 68 -16.49 -14.18 14.43
C ALA A 68 -16.30 -15.46 13.62
N VAL A 69 -15.87 -16.54 14.28
CA VAL A 69 -15.85 -17.89 13.71
C VAL A 69 -17.03 -18.66 14.31
N LEU A 70 -17.82 -19.30 13.45
CA LEU A 70 -18.98 -20.07 13.83
C LEU A 70 -18.71 -21.58 13.75
N SER A 71 -19.51 -22.37 14.46
CA SER A 71 -19.40 -23.83 14.52
C SER A 71 -19.82 -24.55 13.24
N ALA A 72 -20.49 -23.85 12.31
CA ALA A 72 -20.97 -24.37 11.04
C ALA A 72 -20.89 -23.31 9.94
N SER A 73 -20.99 -23.75 8.68
CA SER A 73 -21.11 -22.87 7.53
C SER A 73 -22.36 -22.00 7.62
N VAL A 74 -22.22 -20.72 7.30
CA VAL A 74 -23.27 -19.72 7.39
C VAL A 74 -23.88 -19.46 6.01
N ASP A 75 -25.20 -19.28 5.99
CA ASP A 75 -25.92 -18.72 4.86
C ASP A 75 -25.71 -17.19 4.82
N SER A 76 -25.10 -16.69 3.74
CA SER A 76 -24.81 -15.27 3.57
C SER A 76 -26.06 -14.40 3.46
N ASP A 77 -27.18 -14.95 2.99
CA ASP A 77 -28.41 -14.18 2.79
C ASP A 77 -29.12 -13.87 4.11
N ASN A 78 -28.84 -14.68 5.15
CA ASN A 78 -29.41 -14.55 6.49
C ASN A 78 -28.36 -14.14 7.53
N LEU A 79 -27.29 -13.48 7.08
CA LEU A 79 -26.21 -13.00 7.94
C LEU A 79 -26.36 -11.50 8.23
N THR A 80 -26.36 -11.16 9.52
CA THR A 80 -26.27 -9.78 9.99
C THR A 80 -25.08 -9.62 10.93
N PHE A 81 -24.20 -8.67 10.63
CA PHE A 81 -23.09 -8.30 11.50
C PHE A 81 -23.05 -6.78 11.65
N THR A 82 -23.10 -6.29 12.89
CA THR A 82 -23.05 -4.86 13.18
C THR A 82 -21.96 -4.55 14.20
N LEU A 83 -21.44 -3.33 14.13
CA LEU A 83 -20.52 -2.76 15.11
C LEU A 83 -21.11 -1.42 15.58
N LYS A 84 -21.19 -1.22 16.89
CA LYS A 84 -21.76 -0.01 17.50
C LYS A 84 -20.75 0.72 18.37
N ASP A 85 -20.79 2.04 18.32
CA ASP A 85 -20.07 2.93 19.22
C ASP A 85 -20.74 2.97 20.63
N PRO A 86 -20.13 3.64 21.63
CA PRO A 86 -20.73 3.76 22.96
C PRO A 86 -22.08 4.49 23.00
N ASN A 87 -22.38 5.30 21.98
CA ASN A 87 -23.64 6.04 21.88
C ASN A 87 -24.74 5.23 21.20
N GLY A 88 -24.44 4.01 20.73
CA GLY A 88 -25.37 3.11 20.05
C GLY A 88 -25.47 3.33 18.54
N ASN A 89 -24.66 4.24 17.97
CA ASN A 89 -24.60 4.47 16.53
C ASN A 89 -23.90 3.32 15.83
N THR A 90 -24.39 2.96 14.64
CA THR A 90 -23.74 1.94 13.81
C THR A 90 -22.49 2.51 13.17
N VAL A 91 -21.35 1.85 13.36
CA VAL A 91 -20.11 2.14 12.64
C VAL A 91 -20.28 1.71 11.19
N PRO A 92 -20.00 2.56 10.21
CA PRO A 92 -20.07 2.17 8.80
C PRO A 92 -18.95 1.18 8.46
N GLY A 93 -19.25 0.21 7.61
CA GLY A 93 -18.31 -0.83 7.20
C GLY A 93 -18.98 -1.90 6.33
N SER A 94 -18.17 -2.86 5.90
CA SER A 94 -18.60 -3.95 5.02
C SER A 94 -18.48 -5.30 5.71
N VAL A 95 -19.43 -6.20 5.46
CA VAL A 95 -19.39 -7.59 5.93
C VAL A 95 -18.91 -8.49 4.79
N THR A 96 -17.98 -9.38 5.11
CA THR A 96 -17.46 -10.40 4.19
C THR A 96 -17.45 -11.76 4.86
N LEU A 97 -17.51 -12.82 4.04
CA LEU A 97 -17.46 -14.21 4.47
C LEU A 97 -16.20 -14.86 3.87
N PRO A 98 -14.98 -14.56 4.38
CA PRO A 98 -13.72 -15.06 3.81
C PRO A 98 -13.58 -16.59 3.84
N ALA A 99 -14.35 -17.27 4.68
CA ALA A 99 -14.51 -18.73 4.69
C ALA A 99 -15.95 -19.04 5.12
N ALA A 100 -16.46 -20.22 4.75
CA ALA A 100 -17.87 -20.58 4.94
C ALA A 100 -18.40 -20.38 6.38
N ASN A 101 -17.55 -20.48 7.41
CA ASN A 101 -17.92 -20.30 8.82
C ASN A 101 -17.24 -19.09 9.49
N LYS A 102 -16.62 -18.17 8.74
CA LYS A 102 -15.94 -17.01 9.30
C LYS A 102 -16.52 -15.74 8.69
N VAL A 103 -17.11 -14.91 9.56
CA VAL A 103 -17.65 -13.60 9.19
C VAL A 103 -16.69 -12.50 9.63
N THR A 104 -16.41 -11.54 8.75
CA THR A 104 -15.55 -10.39 9.05
C THR A 104 -16.25 -9.09 8.67
N PHE A 105 -16.39 -8.19 9.64
CA PHE A 105 -16.77 -6.80 9.48
C PHE A 105 -15.51 -5.94 9.40
N THR A 106 -15.38 -5.16 8.33
CA THR A 106 -14.29 -4.20 8.13
C THR A 106 -14.88 -2.79 8.23
N PRO A 107 -14.54 -2.01 9.27
CA PRO A 107 -14.92 -0.60 9.34
C PRO A 107 -14.46 0.17 8.11
N SER A 108 -15.27 1.12 7.62
CA SER A 108 -14.89 2.02 6.52
C SER A 108 -14.26 3.33 6.99
N THR A 109 -14.19 3.53 8.31
CA THR A 109 -13.51 4.66 8.97
C THR A 109 -12.67 4.13 10.13
N GLU A 110 -11.60 4.85 10.47
CA GLU A 110 -10.76 4.48 11.61
C GLU A 110 -11.62 4.57 12.87
N LEU A 111 -11.53 3.56 13.73
CA LEU A 111 -12.22 3.58 15.01
C LEU A 111 -11.61 4.68 15.90
N SER A 112 -12.42 5.28 16.76
CA SER A 112 -11.93 6.29 17.70
C SER A 112 -10.98 5.65 18.73
N LEU A 113 -9.97 6.40 19.16
CA LEU A 113 -9.02 5.97 20.20
C LEU A 113 -9.73 5.79 21.54
N HIS A 114 -9.21 4.90 22.39
CA HIS A 114 -9.69 4.66 23.75
C HIS A 114 -11.22 4.49 23.86
N THR A 115 -11.84 3.85 22.87
CA THR A 115 -13.29 3.79 22.72
C THR A 115 -13.75 2.33 22.76
N LYS A 116 -14.81 2.08 23.54
CA LYS A 116 -15.43 0.77 23.65
C LYS A 116 -16.44 0.57 22.53
N TYR A 117 -16.22 -0.42 21.67
CA TYR A 117 -17.16 -0.82 20.64
C TYR A 117 -17.86 -2.13 21.00
N THR A 118 -19.10 -2.29 20.54
CA THR A 118 -19.90 -3.51 20.71
C THR A 118 -20.22 -4.10 19.35
N ALA A 119 -19.73 -5.31 19.10
CA ALA A 119 -20.05 -6.09 17.91
C ALA A 119 -21.23 -7.03 18.18
N SER A 120 -22.01 -7.31 17.15
CA SER A 120 -23.15 -8.23 17.18
C SER A 120 -23.19 -9.05 15.90
N VAL A 121 -23.33 -10.37 16.01
CA VAL A 121 -23.50 -11.28 14.88
C VAL A 121 -24.75 -12.14 15.06
N GLN A 122 -25.57 -12.22 14.02
CA GLN A 122 -26.74 -13.09 13.90
C GLN A 122 -26.65 -13.79 12.56
N ALA A 123 -26.85 -15.11 12.54
CA ALA A 123 -26.69 -15.92 11.34
C ALA A 123 -27.63 -17.13 11.36
N SER A 124 -27.85 -17.69 10.17
CA SER A 124 -28.37 -19.05 9.96
C SER A 124 -27.31 -19.90 9.29
N ASP A 125 -27.36 -21.22 9.50
CA ASP A 125 -26.56 -22.13 8.68
C ASP A 125 -27.18 -22.35 7.28
N VAL A 126 -26.44 -23.03 6.39
CA VAL A 126 -26.89 -23.36 5.03
C VAL A 126 -28.09 -24.31 4.97
N TRP A 127 -28.50 -24.89 6.11
CA TRP A 127 -29.68 -25.74 6.25
C TRP A 127 -30.88 -24.97 6.84
N GLY A 128 -30.74 -23.66 7.08
CA GLY A 128 -31.81 -22.78 7.59
C GLY A 128 -31.95 -22.76 9.11
N ASN A 129 -31.02 -23.36 9.86
CA ASN A 129 -31.06 -23.29 11.32
C ASN A 129 -30.54 -21.93 11.79
N ALA A 130 -31.44 -21.08 12.28
CA ALA A 130 -31.11 -19.75 12.79
C ALA A 130 -30.59 -19.77 14.23
N MET A 131 -29.60 -18.93 14.54
CA MET A 131 -29.23 -18.63 15.93
C MET A 131 -30.45 -18.11 16.69
N ALA A 132 -30.61 -18.53 17.95
CA ALA A 132 -31.75 -18.11 18.79
C ALA A 132 -31.75 -16.60 19.07
N ASP A 133 -30.58 -16.05 19.40
CA ASP A 133 -30.36 -14.62 19.65
C ASP A 133 -29.02 -14.18 19.05
N PRO A 134 -28.84 -12.88 18.74
CA PRO A 134 -27.56 -12.37 18.28
C PRO A 134 -26.50 -12.52 19.37
N VAL A 135 -25.30 -12.98 18.98
CA VAL A 135 -24.15 -13.01 19.89
C VAL A 135 -23.47 -11.65 19.88
N THR A 136 -23.35 -11.05 21.06
CA THR A 136 -22.71 -9.75 21.24
C THR A 136 -21.44 -9.85 22.06
N TRP A 137 -20.45 -9.03 21.73
CA TRP A 137 -19.23 -8.86 22.52
C TRP A 137 -18.70 -7.44 22.38
N SER A 138 -17.80 -7.06 23.27
CA SER A 138 -17.19 -5.73 23.23
C SER A 138 -15.68 -5.80 23.30
N PHE A 139 -15.03 -4.77 22.78
CA PHE A 139 -13.59 -4.54 22.87
C PHE A 139 -13.32 -3.04 22.99
N THR A 140 -12.13 -2.68 23.47
CA THR A 140 -11.69 -1.29 23.62
C THR A 140 -10.47 -1.05 22.74
N THR A 141 -10.52 0.01 21.94
CA THR A 141 -9.41 0.43 21.09
C THR A 141 -8.26 1.01 21.90
N SER A 142 -7.05 0.95 21.34
CA SER A 142 -5.85 1.55 21.92
C SER A 142 -6.02 3.05 22.18
N ALA A 143 -5.37 3.54 23.24
CA ALA A 143 -5.30 4.97 23.53
C ALA A 143 -4.32 5.72 22.63
N THR A 144 -3.44 5.01 21.91
CA THR A 144 -2.47 5.59 20.99
C THR A 144 -2.64 5.03 19.59
N PRO A 145 -2.56 5.87 18.53
CA PRO A 145 -2.64 5.39 17.16
C PRO A 145 -1.42 4.50 16.82
N PRO A 146 -1.54 3.57 15.86
CA PRO A 146 -0.41 2.78 15.39
C PRO A 146 0.73 3.67 14.86
N ALA A 147 1.98 3.25 15.04
CA ALA A 147 3.10 3.96 14.42
C ALA A 147 3.02 3.82 12.89
N VAL A 148 3.18 4.92 12.15
CA VAL A 148 3.23 4.90 10.70
C VAL A 148 4.68 4.69 10.26
N THR A 149 5.01 3.51 9.72
CA THR A 149 6.40 3.11 9.39
C THR A 149 6.59 2.79 7.91
N CYS A 150 6.06 3.63 7.03
CA CYS A 150 5.93 3.35 5.60
C CYS A 150 6.38 4.52 4.72
N PRO A 151 6.57 4.24 3.43
CA PRO A 151 5.81 4.91 2.38
C PRO A 151 4.45 4.23 2.22
N CYS A 152 3.36 4.93 2.53
CA CYS A 152 1.99 4.45 2.44
C CYS A 152 1.33 5.02 1.18
N GLY A 153 0.45 4.24 0.58
CA GLY A 153 -0.46 4.69 -0.47
C GLY A 153 -1.88 4.23 -0.19
N LEU A 154 -2.84 4.76 -0.95
CA LEU A 154 -4.25 4.36 -0.82
C LEU A 154 -4.48 2.90 -1.27
N TRP A 155 -3.68 2.39 -2.19
CA TRP A 155 -3.80 1.02 -2.70
C TRP A 155 -2.44 0.34 -2.74
N SER A 156 -2.43 -0.98 -2.57
CA SER A 156 -1.22 -1.78 -2.79
C SER A 156 -0.96 -1.96 -4.29
N SER A 157 0.30 -2.24 -4.65
CA SER A 157 0.70 -2.48 -6.04
C SER A 157 0.10 -3.74 -6.66
N SER A 158 -0.55 -4.60 -5.87
CA SER A 158 -1.24 -5.80 -6.34
C SER A 158 -2.70 -5.54 -6.73
N VAL A 159 -3.27 -4.39 -6.36
CA VAL A 159 -4.64 -4.04 -6.74
C VAL A 159 -4.66 -3.68 -8.23
N VAL A 160 -5.62 -4.26 -8.95
CA VAL A 160 -5.86 -4.01 -10.37
C VAL A 160 -7.28 -3.49 -10.55
N PRO A 161 -7.47 -2.36 -11.27
CA PRO A 161 -8.79 -1.86 -11.65
C PRO A 161 -9.66 -2.89 -12.36
N SER A 162 -10.96 -2.84 -12.13
CA SER A 162 -11.93 -3.64 -12.90
C SER A 162 -11.98 -3.18 -14.35
N THR A 163 -11.93 -1.86 -14.60
CA THR A 163 -11.72 -1.31 -15.95
C THR A 163 -10.34 -0.67 -16.02
N THR A 164 -9.39 -1.35 -16.66
CA THR A 164 -8.00 -0.87 -16.76
C THR A 164 -7.78 0.17 -17.86
N ASP A 165 -8.71 0.31 -18.82
CA ASP A 165 -8.60 1.22 -19.96
C ASP A 165 -10.00 1.63 -20.45
N MET A 166 -10.38 2.89 -20.24
CA MET A 166 -11.64 3.46 -20.71
C MET A 166 -11.55 3.89 -22.18
N THR A 167 -11.63 2.92 -23.09
CA THR A 167 -11.40 3.14 -24.53
C THR A 167 -12.40 4.07 -25.22
N ALA A 168 -13.56 4.32 -24.61
CA ALA A 168 -14.57 5.21 -25.16
C ALA A 168 -14.30 6.70 -24.88
N ASP A 169 -13.28 7.03 -24.08
CA ASP A 169 -12.90 8.41 -23.78
C ASP A 169 -11.41 8.66 -24.09
N PRO A 170 -11.09 9.10 -25.33
CA PRO A 170 -9.72 9.42 -25.74
C PRO A 170 -9.33 10.88 -25.45
N ASN A 171 -10.16 11.65 -24.75
CA ASN A 171 -9.95 13.08 -24.59
C ASN A 171 -8.91 13.39 -23.51
N SER A 172 -8.30 14.57 -23.59
CA SER A 172 -7.39 15.06 -22.55
C SER A 172 -8.15 15.47 -21.29
N LEU A 173 -7.72 14.98 -20.12
CA LEU A 173 -8.34 15.29 -18.84
C LEU A 173 -7.38 15.16 -17.64
N GLU A 174 -7.70 15.89 -16.58
CA GLU A 174 -7.17 15.70 -15.24
C GLU A 174 -8.10 14.79 -14.43
N LEU A 175 -7.55 13.83 -13.70
CA LEU A 175 -8.26 12.87 -12.87
C LEU A 175 -7.71 12.88 -11.45
N GLY A 176 -8.59 12.86 -10.44
CA GLY A 176 -8.18 13.09 -9.06
C GLY A 176 -8.95 12.29 -8.01
N THR A 177 -8.29 12.13 -6.88
CA THR A 177 -8.82 11.51 -5.66
C THR A 177 -8.68 12.48 -4.50
N ARG A 178 -9.79 12.71 -3.79
CA ARG A 178 -9.77 13.43 -2.51
C ARG A 178 -9.40 12.47 -1.39
N PHE A 179 -8.50 12.90 -0.52
CA PHE A 179 -8.04 12.12 0.62
C PHE A 179 -7.77 12.98 1.86
N THR A 180 -7.75 12.33 3.01
CA THR A 180 -7.26 12.86 4.28
C THR A 180 -6.18 11.92 4.84
N SER A 181 -5.43 12.40 5.83
CA SER A 181 -4.59 11.52 6.65
C SER A 181 -4.88 11.71 8.12
N SER A 182 -4.94 10.62 8.89
CA SER A 182 -5.07 10.64 10.35
C SER A 182 -3.76 10.98 11.08
N ALA A 183 -2.65 11.09 10.33
CA ALA A 183 -1.34 11.49 10.86
C ALA A 183 -0.80 12.68 10.06
N ALA A 184 -0.09 13.58 10.76
CA ALA A 184 0.71 14.58 10.08
C ALA A 184 1.92 13.89 9.41
N GLY A 185 2.35 14.40 8.27
CA GLY A 185 3.46 13.81 7.54
C GLY A 185 3.76 14.52 6.24
N TRP A 186 4.28 13.79 5.27
CA TRP A 186 4.71 14.32 3.98
C TRP A 186 4.15 13.51 2.82
N ILE A 187 3.61 14.21 1.82
CA ILE A 187 3.34 13.64 0.51
C ILE A 187 4.61 13.77 -0.32
N THR A 188 5.18 12.62 -0.69
CA THR A 188 6.42 12.52 -1.44
C THR A 188 6.19 12.33 -2.92
N GLY A 189 4.95 12.03 -3.35
CA GLY A 189 4.68 11.69 -4.73
C GLY A 189 3.23 11.34 -5.02
N VAL A 190 3.02 10.91 -6.25
CA VAL A 190 1.72 10.49 -6.81
C VAL A 190 1.89 9.12 -7.46
N THR A 191 0.93 8.23 -7.27
CA THR A 191 0.79 7.01 -8.05
C THR A 191 -0.45 7.09 -8.92
N PHE A 192 -0.42 6.46 -10.09
CA PHE A 192 -1.64 6.17 -10.84
C PHE A 192 -1.56 4.82 -11.54
N TYR A 193 -2.70 4.20 -11.84
CA TYR A 193 -2.74 2.97 -12.65
C TYR A 193 -2.90 3.31 -14.14
N LYS A 194 -1.94 2.87 -14.94
CA LYS A 194 -1.89 3.14 -16.39
C LYS A 194 -2.54 2.01 -17.21
N GLY A 195 -3.52 2.39 -18.03
CA GLY A 195 -4.10 1.55 -19.08
C GLY A 195 -3.24 1.51 -20.34
N ALA A 196 -3.47 0.55 -21.23
CA ALA A 196 -2.65 0.38 -22.44
C ALA A 196 -2.78 1.55 -23.42
N GLY A 197 -3.97 2.13 -23.56
CA GLY A 197 -4.23 3.33 -24.37
C GLY A 197 -3.86 4.65 -23.70
N ASN A 198 -3.58 4.65 -22.39
CA ASN A 198 -3.26 5.85 -21.62
C ASN A 198 -1.81 6.28 -21.91
N THR A 199 -1.66 6.97 -23.04
CA THR A 199 -0.37 7.33 -23.64
C THR A 199 -0.15 8.84 -23.59
N GLY A 200 1.08 9.27 -23.87
CA GLY A 200 1.48 10.67 -23.82
C GLY A 200 2.27 10.99 -22.54
N THR A 201 2.51 12.28 -22.30
CA THR A 201 3.26 12.74 -21.12
C THR A 201 2.30 12.96 -19.97
N HIS A 202 2.37 12.12 -18.95
CA HIS A 202 1.58 12.26 -17.73
C HIS A 202 2.27 13.22 -16.75
N THR A 203 1.48 14.05 -16.08
CA THR A 203 1.91 14.85 -14.94
C THR A 203 1.09 14.49 -13.72
N GLY A 204 1.67 14.59 -12.53
CA GLY A 204 0.98 14.34 -11.27
C GLY A 204 1.05 15.59 -10.39
N SER A 205 -0.04 15.86 -9.68
CA SER A 205 -0.22 17.11 -8.92
C SER A 205 -0.84 16.84 -7.57
N LEU A 206 -0.45 17.66 -6.58
CA LEU A 206 -1.04 17.71 -5.24
C LEU A 206 -1.62 19.09 -5.00
N TRP A 207 -2.84 19.14 -4.49
CA TRP A 207 -3.60 20.37 -4.28
C TRP A 207 -4.14 20.45 -2.84
N THR A 208 -4.36 21.67 -2.37
CA THR A 208 -5.30 21.89 -1.26
C THR A 208 -6.71 21.49 -1.69
N ASP A 209 -7.61 21.24 -0.74
CA ASP A 209 -9.03 20.96 -1.05
C ASP A 209 -9.72 22.10 -1.81
N SER A 210 -9.23 23.34 -1.66
CA SER A 210 -9.69 24.53 -2.36
C SER A 210 -9.07 24.74 -3.75
N GLY A 211 -8.18 23.85 -4.19
CA GLY A 211 -7.57 23.88 -5.52
C GLY A 211 -6.29 24.71 -5.68
N THR A 212 -5.62 25.07 -4.59
CA THR A 212 -4.27 25.66 -4.66
C THR A 212 -3.24 24.56 -4.92
N LEU A 213 -2.41 24.71 -5.95
CA LEU A 213 -1.35 23.77 -6.27
C LEU A 213 -0.25 23.80 -5.21
N LEU A 214 0.10 22.64 -4.64
CA LEU A 214 1.14 22.47 -3.64
C LEU A 214 2.42 21.86 -4.23
N ALA A 215 2.28 20.90 -5.13
CA ALA A 215 3.39 20.30 -5.86
C ALA A 215 2.91 19.70 -7.18
N SER A 216 3.81 19.63 -8.16
CA SER A 216 3.58 18.95 -9.43
C SER A 216 4.89 18.35 -9.97
N GLY A 217 4.78 17.39 -10.88
CA GLY A 217 5.91 16.81 -11.59
C GLY A 217 5.48 15.97 -12.78
N THR A 218 6.45 15.50 -13.56
CA THR A 218 6.22 14.67 -14.75
C THR A 218 6.60 13.22 -14.46
N PHE A 219 5.72 12.29 -14.79
CA PHE A 219 6.03 10.86 -14.69
C PHE A 219 7.15 10.52 -15.70
N THR A 220 8.17 9.80 -15.24
CA THR A 220 9.30 9.38 -16.07
C THR A 220 9.51 7.87 -15.93
N ASN A 221 10.09 7.24 -16.96
CA ASN A 221 10.34 5.80 -17.00
C ASN A 221 9.07 4.94 -16.78
N GLU A 222 7.93 5.39 -17.31
CA GLU A 222 6.68 4.66 -17.18
C GLU A 222 6.71 3.32 -17.91
N THR A 223 5.96 2.35 -17.40
CA THR A 223 5.69 1.10 -18.11
C THR A 223 4.53 1.26 -19.10
N ALA A 224 4.29 0.23 -19.92
CA ALA A 224 3.17 0.21 -20.86
C ALA A 224 1.82 0.15 -20.14
N THR A 225 1.74 -0.60 -19.04
CA THR A 225 0.54 -0.74 -18.20
C THR A 225 0.94 -0.92 -16.73
N GLY A 226 -0.03 -0.75 -15.83
CA GLY A 226 0.13 -0.99 -14.39
C GLY A 226 0.44 0.28 -13.60
N TRP A 227 0.78 0.10 -12.32
CA TRP A 227 1.08 1.20 -11.41
C TRP A 227 2.32 1.99 -11.82
N GLN A 228 2.14 3.30 -11.98
CA GLN A 228 3.20 4.29 -12.17
C GLN A 228 3.40 5.07 -10.88
N THR A 229 4.60 5.62 -10.69
CA THR A 229 4.92 6.43 -9.53
C THR A 229 5.76 7.63 -9.95
N LEU A 230 5.33 8.81 -9.51
CA LEU A 230 6.05 10.07 -9.58
C LEU A 230 6.51 10.42 -8.16
N THR A 231 7.76 10.81 -8.01
CA THR A 231 8.27 11.44 -6.78
C THR A 231 8.40 12.94 -7.02
N PHE A 232 7.88 13.75 -6.08
CA PHE A 232 8.04 15.20 -6.15
C PHE A 232 9.47 15.61 -5.80
N ALA A 233 9.96 16.67 -6.47
CA ALA A 233 11.28 17.23 -6.18
C ALA A 233 11.37 17.80 -4.75
N THR A 234 10.24 18.27 -4.21
CA THR A 234 10.14 18.75 -2.83
C THR A 234 8.91 18.09 -2.19
N PRO A 235 9.10 17.24 -1.17
CA PRO A 235 7.99 16.67 -0.42
C PRO A 235 7.15 17.76 0.24
N VAL A 236 5.83 17.59 0.22
CA VAL A 236 4.89 18.56 0.79
C VAL A 236 4.43 18.09 2.16
N ALA A 237 4.63 18.91 3.18
CA ALA A 237 4.09 18.64 4.51
C ALA A 237 2.56 18.77 4.50
N VAL A 238 1.88 17.80 5.10
CA VAL A 238 0.42 17.77 5.27
C VAL A 238 0.05 17.64 6.74
N THR A 239 -1.05 18.28 7.11
CA THR A 239 -1.60 18.22 8.45
C THR A 239 -2.58 17.07 8.57
N ALA A 240 -2.63 16.45 9.75
CA ALA A 240 -3.65 15.45 10.06
C ALA A 240 -5.06 16.04 9.90
N ASP A 241 -6.03 15.20 9.57
CA ASP A 241 -7.45 15.48 9.45
C ASP A 241 -7.79 16.64 8.49
N THR A 242 -6.88 16.92 7.55
CA THR A 242 -7.04 17.96 6.53
C THR A 242 -7.23 17.32 5.16
N ALA A 243 -8.22 17.79 4.40
CA ALA A 243 -8.50 17.29 3.06
C ALA A 243 -7.53 17.87 2.02
N TYR A 244 -7.08 16.99 1.12
CA TYR A 244 -6.25 17.32 -0.03
C TYR A 244 -6.76 16.56 -1.25
N VAL A 245 -6.35 17.02 -2.43
CA VAL A 245 -6.61 16.32 -3.69
C VAL A 245 -5.29 15.95 -4.33
N VAL A 246 -5.15 14.69 -4.72
CA VAL A 246 -4.08 14.24 -5.61
C VAL A 246 -4.68 13.99 -6.99
N SER A 247 -3.94 14.31 -8.04
CA SER A 247 -4.41 14.13 -9.41
C SER A 247 -3.30 13.79 -10.39
N TYR A 248 -3.68 13.31 -11.56
CA TYR A 248 -2.80 13.19 -12.71
C TYR A 248 -3.48 13.65 -14.00
N HIS A 249 -2.68 14.17 -14.92
CA HIS A 249 -3.11 14.58 -16.25
C HIS A 249 -2.89 13.46 -17.26
N ALA A 250 -3.96 13.04 -17.93
CA ALA A 250 -3.97 12.07 -19.02
C ALA A 250 -4.23 12.79 -20.35
N PRO A 251 -3.18 13.13 -21.13
CA PRO A 251 -3.35 13.95 -22.35
C PRO A 251 -4.13 13.26 -23.47
N ASN A 252 -4.24 11.93 -23.44
CA ASN A 252 -4.95 11.14 -24.44
C ASN A 252 -6.03 10.24 -23.81
N GLY A 253 -6.56 10.56 -22.62
CA GLY A 253 -7.64 9.78 -22.02
C GLY A 253 -7.24 8.34 -21.67
N HIS A 254 -8.12 7.36 -21.93
CA HIS A 254 -7.85 5.93 -21.74
C HIS A 254 -7.52 5.50 -20.30
N TYR A 255 -7.99 6.27 -19.32
CA TYR A 255 -7.73 6.07 -17.90
C TYR A 255 -8.34 4.79 -17.35
N ALA A 256 -7.80 4.29 -16.23
CA ALA A 256 -8.43 3.23 -15.45
C ALA A 256 -9.57 3.77 -14.58
N VAL A 257 -10.67 3.03 -14.44
CA VAL A 257 -11.85 3.49 -13.70
C VAL A 257 -12.72 2.38 -13.12
N ASP A 258 -13.13 2.53 -11.86
CA ASP A 258 -14.17 1.71 -11.24
C ASP A 258 -15.31 2.62 -10.74
N GLY A 259 -16.51 2.47 -11.33
CA GLY A 259 -17.69 3.25 -10.94
C GLY A 259 -18.27 2.82 -9.60
N GLY A 260 -18.82 3.77 -8.84
CA GLY A 260 -19.43 3.53 -7.52
C GLY A 260 -18.43 3.24 -6.40
N TYR A 261 -17.13 3.21 -6.69
CA TYR A 261 -16.09 2.81 -5.73
C TYR A 261 -16.07 3.71 -4.48
N PHE A 262 -16.22 5.02 -4.65
CA PHE A 262 -16.26 5.98 -3.55
C PHE A 262 -17.68 6.25 -3.02
N ALA A 263 -18.67 5.40 -3.33
CA ALA A 263 -19.94 5.44 -2.60
C ALA A 263 -19.75 5.18 -1.09
N SER A 264 -18.59 4.63 -0.70
CA SER A 264 -18.08 4.57 0.67
C SER A 264 -16.62 5.00 0.69
N ALA A 265 -16.14 5.44 1.86
CA ALA A 265 -14.73 5.79 2.03
C ALA A 265 -13.84 4.54 1.89
N HIS A 266 -12.63 4.74 1.35
CA HIS A 266 -11.62 3.69 1.23
C HIS A 266 -10.42 4.01 2.12
N GLN A 267 -10.05 3.07 2.99
CA GLN A 267 -9.03 3.28 4.00
C GLN A 267 -7.77 2.47 3.74
N SER A 268 -6.63 3.11 3.96
CA SER A 268 -5.31 2.50 3.97
C SER A 268 -4.43 3.31 4.93
N TYR A 269 -4.45 2.92 6.22
CA TYR A 269 -3.84 3.67 7.31
C TYR A 269 -2.42 4.18 6.97
N PRO A 270 -2.11 5.48 7.16
CA PRO A 270 -2.94 6.52 7.80
C PRO A 270 -3.79 7.32 6.80
N LEU A 271 -3.94 6.87 5.56
CA LEU A 271 -4.66 7.57 4.49
C LEU A 271 -6.10 7.08 4.39
N THR A 272 -7.02 8.01 4.11
CA THR A 272 -8.40 7.69 3.76
C THR A 272 -8.79 8.48 2.52
N ALA A 273 -9.21 7.78 1.46
CA ALA A 273 -9.95 8.41 0.37
C ALA A 273 -11.40 8.60 0.84
N THR A 274 -11.87 9.85 0.83
CA THR A 274 -13.18 10.19 1.41
C THR A 274 -14.32 9.64 0.57
N ALA A 275 -15.45 9.32 1.20
CA ALA A 275 -16.67 9.00 0.45
C ALA A 275 -17.08 10.20 -0.42
N ASP A 276 -17.67 9.91 -1.58
CA ASP A 276 -18.30 10.90 -2.43
C ASP A 276 -19.62 11.36 -1.79
N THR A 277 -19.74 12.65 -1.54
CA THR A 277 -20.92 13.26 -0.91
C THR A 277 -21.32 14.53 -1.65
N THR A 278 -22.52 15.04 -1.39
CA THR A 278 -23.00 16.30 -1.98
C THR A 278 -22.21 17.54 -1.56
N ALA A 279 -21.53 17.51 -0.41
CA ALA A 279 -20.69 18.59 0.07
C ALA A 279 -19.22 18.42 -0.35
N HIS A 280 -18.75 17.18 -0.39
CA HIS A 280 -17.37 16.83 -0.72
C HIS A 280 -17.37 15.67 -1.71
N HIS A 281 -17.24 16.00 -2.99
CA HIS A 281 -17.15 15.01 -4.07
C HIS A 281 -15.86 14.19 -4.11
N ASN A 282 -15.93 12.90 -4.43
CA ASN A 282 -14.75 12.11 -4.80
C ASN A 282 -14.94 11.48 -6.19
N GLY A 283 -13.86 10.97 -6.78
CA GLY A 283 -13.83 10.65 -8.21
C GLY A 283 -13.84 11.92 -9.04
N LEU A 284 -12.81 12.73 -8.85
CA LEU A 284 -12.73 14.06 -9.43
C LEU A 284 -12.19 13.99 -10.86
N TYR A 285 -12.73 14.82 -11.76
CA TYR A 285 -12.20 14.96 -13.11
C TYR A 285 -12.34 16.38 -13.65
N ARG A 286 -11.58 16.69 -14.71
CA ARG A 286 -11.75 17.90 -15.53
C ARG A 286 -11.17 17.69 -16.92
N TYR A 287 -11.97 17.89 -17.96
CA TYR A 287 -11.46 17.95 -19.33
C TYR A 287 -10.63 19.21 -19.58
N GLY A 288 -9.57 19.07 -20.37
CA GLY A 288 -8.69 20.17 -20.76
C GLY A 288 -7.35 19.68 -21.27
N ALA A 289 -6.66 20.52 -22.05
CA ALA A 289 -5.33 20.21 -22.58
C ALA A 289 -4.19 20.39 -21.56
N ASP A 290 -4.46 21.12 -20.48
CA ASP A 290 -3.51 21.47 -19.43
C ASP A 290 -3.95 20.91 -18.08
N SER A 291 -2.96 20.56 -17.24
CA SER A 291 -3.21 20.18 -15.85
C SER A 291 -3.80 21.34 -15.06
N ALA A 292 -4.94 21.10 -14.42
CA ALA A 292 -5.58 22.04 -13.50
C ALA A 292 -6.45 21.29 -12.50
N PHE A 293 -6.79 21.95 -11.39
CA PHE A 293 -7.60 21.36 -10.33
C PHE A 293 -8.91 20.73 -10.87
N PRO A 294 -9.18 19.44 -10.58
CA PRO A 294 -10.36 18.78 -11.08
C PRO A 294 -11.61 19.17 -10.27
N THR A 295 -12.57 19.81 -10.93
CA THR A 295 -13.79 20.36 -10.29
C THR A 295 -15.06 19.55 -10.55
N GLY A 296 -15.04 18.61 -11.48
CA GLY A 296 -16.16 17.71 -11.78
C GLY A 296 -16.07 16.41 -10.98
N SER A 297 -17.20 15.72 -10.80
CA SER A 297 -17.26 14.35 -10.30
C SER A 297 -18.37 13.59 -11.01
N TYR A 298 -18.18 12.28 -11.21
CA TYR A 298 -19.17 11.42 -11.85
C TYR A 298 -19.18 10.02 -11.23
N GLY A 299 -20.38 9.58 -10.83
CA GLY A 299 -20.65 8.19 -10.44
C GLY A 299 -19.78 7.67 -9.30
N SER A 300 -19.33 8.54 -8.38
CA SER A 300 -18.44 8.19 -7.27
C SER A 300 -17.24 7.33 -7.71
N ALA A 301 -16.69 7.63 -8.89
CA ALA A 301 -15.72 6.77 -9.57
C ALA A 301 -14.34 6.80 -8.91
N ASN A 302 -13.60 5.70 -8.95
CA ASN A 302 -12.18 5.69 -8.62
C ASN A 302 -11.34 5.67 -9.90
N TYR A 303 -10.55 6.72 -10.12
CA TYR A 303 -9.63 6.86 -11.26
C TYR A 303 -8.21 6.36 -10.95
N TRP A 304 -8.04 5.64 -9.84
CA TRP A 304 -6.84 4.93 -9.46
C TRP A 304 -5.60 5.80 -9.35
N VAL A 305 -5.78 7.03 -8.85
CA VAL A 305 -4.71 8.00 -8.56
C VAL A 305 -4.63 8.24 -7.06
N GLY A 306 -3.43 8.11 -6.48
CA GLY A 306 -3.23 8.14 -5.03
C GLY A 306 -1.96 8.89 -4.62
N PRO A 307 -1.90 9.39 -3.38
CA PRO A 307 -0.69 10.00 -2.85
C PRO A 307 0.31 8.93 -2.40
N VAL A 308 1.59 9.28 -2.37
CA VAL A 308 2.63 8.56 -1.62
C VAL A 308 2.91 9.34 -0.34
N PHE A 309 2.58 8.77 0.82
CA PHE A 309 2.70 9.40 2.14
C PHE A 309 3.86 8.79 2.94
N THR A 310 4.56 9.62 3.71
CA THR A 310 5.55 9.18 4.71
C THR A 310 5.35 9.96 6.01
N ALA A 311 5.55 9.31 7.16
CA ALA A 311 5.44 9.96 8.46
C ALA A 311 6.76 10.59 8.94
N ASP A 312 7.86 10.36 8.21
CA ASP A 312 9.17 10.95 8.49
C ASP A 312 9.51 11.98 7.42
N ASN A 313 10.15 13.08 7.82
CA ASN A 313 10.52 14.15 6.90
C ASN A 313 11.54 13.64 5.87
N PRO A 314 11.17 13.46 4.60
CA PRO A 314 12.12 12.99 3.59
C PRO A 314 13.16 14.07 3.30
N SER A 315 12.87 15.34 3.59
CA SER A 315 13.82 16.44 3.47
C SER A 315 14.93 16.40 4.53
N ALA A 316 14.78 15.64 5.62
CA ALA A 316 15.92 15.32 6.51
C ALA A 316 16.87 14.30 5.87
N SER A 317 16.32 13.40 5.05
CA SER A 317 17.08 12.47 4.21
C SER A 317 17.69 13.17 2.98
N LEU A 318 16.96 14.09 2.33
CA LEU A 318 17.46 14.90 1.22
C LEU A 318 18.42 16.00 1.68
N ALA A 319 18.31 16.56 2.89
CA ALA A 319 19.35 17.43 3.45
C ALA A 319 20.63 16.65 3.73
N ALA A 320 20.54 15.36 4.07
CA ALA A 320 21.70 14.47 4.13
C ALA A 320 22.29 14.13 2.74
N GLU A 321 21.48 14.18 1.67
CA GLU A 321 21.91 13.94 0.28
C GLU A 321 22.33 15.22 -0.47
N THR A 322 21.79 16.39 -0.10
CA THR A 322 22.07 17.71 -0.72
C THR A 322 23.15 18.48 0.05
N ALA A 323 23.48 18.09 1.29
CA ALA A 323 24.74 18.47 1.95
C ALA A 323 25.96 17.75 1.35
N ALA A 324 25.78 16.86 0.38
CA ALA A 324 26.85 16.33 -0.46
C ALA A 324 27.20 17.26 -1.63
N SER A 325 27.33 18.57 -1.37
CA SER A 325 28.19 19.47 -2.15
C SER A 325 28.63 20.71 -1.35
N GLU A 326 28.91 20.53 -0.05
CA GLU A 326 30.04 21.15 0.67
C GLU A 326 30.14 20.41 2.01
N GLU A 327 30.89 19.31 2.04
CA GLU A 327 31.04 18.49 3.26
C GLU A 327 31.79 19.29 4.35
N THR A 328 31.05 19.82 5.31
CA THR A 328 31.53 19.86 6.71
C THR A 328 30.91 18.69 7.46
N ALA A 329 31.81 17.80 7.89
CA ALA A 329 31.54 16.54 8.55
C ALA A 329 30.57 16.64 9.73
N SER A 330 29.64 15.67 9.83
CA SER A 330 29.50 14.75 10.97
C SER A 330 28.18 13.98 10.90
N THR A 331 28.21 12.71 10.48
CA THR A 331 27.56 11.54 11.13
C THR A 331 27.48 10.36 10.15
N VAL A 332 28.62 9.68 9.88
CA VAL A 332 28.60 8.30 9.39
C VAL A 332 29.46 7.46 10.32
N THR A 333 28.80 6.52 10.99
CA THR A 333 29.40 5.61 11.96
C THR A 333 29.47 4.22 11.34
N TYR A 334 30.47 3.89 10.51
CA TYR A 334 30.82 2.49 10.27
C TYR A 334 32.32 2.29 10.03
N THR A 335 32.86 1.33 10.77
CA THR A 335 34.20 0.78 10.75
C THR A 335 34.35 -0.09 9.48
N ALA A 336 35.29 0.24 8.59
CA ALA A 336 35.61 -0.55 7.40
C ALA A 336 36.30 -1.88 7.79
N ASP A 337 35.51 -2.82 8.30
CA ASP A 337 35.92 -4.20 8.58
C ASP A 337 35.58 -5.10 7.36
N VAL A 338 36.23 -6.27 7.26
CA VAL A 338 36.09 -7.27 6.19
C VAL A 338 34.62 -7.61 5.89
N LYS A 339 33.74 -7.50 6.89
CA LYS A 339 32.30 -7.78 6.76
C LYS A 339 31.47 -6.66 6.12
N LYS A 340 31.99 -5.43 6.06
CA LYS A 340 31.33 -4.25 5.48
C LYS A 340 32.37 -3.36 4.78
N PRO A 341 32.90 -3.79 3.62
CA PRO A 341 33.89 -3.03 2.89
C PRO A 341 33.28 -1.73 2.33
N LEU A 342 34.14 -0.72 2.13
CA LEU A 342 33.82 0.46 1.35
C LEU A 342 33.75 0.07 -0.13
N VAL A 343 32.68 0.43 -0.83
CA VAL A 343 32.47 0.00 -2.23
C VAL A 343 32.43 1.20 -3.16
N MET A 344 33.21 1.14 -4.24
CA MET A 344 33.18 2.07 -5.37
C MET A 344 32.81 1.29 -6.65
N ALA A 345 31.71 1.66 -7.28
CA ALA A 345 31.34 1.13 -8.60
C ALA A 345 32.17 1.83 -9.70
N VAL A 346 32.71 1.06 -10.64
CA VAL A 346 33.45 1.54 -11.81
C VAL A 346 32.54 1.47 -13.05
N PRO A 347 32.63 2.41 -14.00
CA PRO A 347 31.86 2.33 -15.24
C PRO A 347 32.08 0.99 -15.96
N ALA A 348 30.99 0.31 -16.35
CA ALA A 348 31.02 -1.03 -16.94
C ALA A 348 31.81 -1.15 -18.26
N LYS A 349 32.05 -0.02 -18.94
CA LYS A 349 32.84 0.03 -20.19
C LYS A 349 34.34 0.32 -19.96
N ALA A 350 34.75 0.59 -18.72
CA ALA A 350 36.11 1.01 -18.43
C ALA A 350 37.08 -0.18 -18.24
N LYS A 351 38.25 -0.10 -18.87
CA LYS A 351 39.31 -1.13 -18.77
C LYS A 351 40.25 -0.82 -17.61
N VAL A 352 39.86 -1.21 -16.40
CA VAL A 352 40.70 -1.06 -15.20
C VAL A 352 41.81 -2.09 -15.17
N THR A 353 43.05 -1.63 -14.98
CA THR A 353 44.23 -2.51 -14.86
C THR A 353 44.87 -2.49 -13.48
N SER A 354 44.83 -1.36 -12.77
CA SER A 354 45.26 -1.25 -11.38
C SER A 354 44.22 -0.51 -10.53
N VAL A 355 44.23 -0.81 -9.24
CA VAL A 355 43.43 -0.11 -8.25
C VAL A 355 44.29 0.10 -7.02
N ASP A 356 44.49 1.37 -6.67
CA ASP A 356 45.28 1.79 -5.52
C ASP A 356 44.36 2.36 -4.45
N ALA A 357 44.71 2.14 -3.17
CA ALA A 357 44.03 2.77 -2.07
C ALA A 357 45.02 3.32 -1.04
N ASP A 358 44.82 4.58 -0.67
CA ASP A 358 45.62 5.30 0.30
C ASP A 358 44.83 5.58 1.57
N LEU A 359 45.45 5.32 2.72
CA LEU A 359 44.95 5.69 4.04
C LEU A 359 45.70 6.91 4.57
N THR A 360 44.99 8.00 4.86
CA THR A 360 45.57 9.21 5.46
C THR A 360 44.93 9.49 6.81
N LEU A 361 45.73 9.52 7.89
CA LEU A 361 45.26 9.93 9.21
C LEU A 361 45.11 11.46 9.30
N LEU A 362 44.01 11.95 9.87
CA LEU A 362 43.74 13.37 10.05
C LEU A 362 44.23 13.88 11.43
N THR A 363 44.48 15.18 11.57
CA THR A 363 45.02 15.81 12.79
C THR A 363 44.15 15.56 14.03
N GLY A 364 44.79 15.21 15.16
CA GLY A 364 44.14 14.84 16.43
C GLY A 364 44.34 13.36 16.83
N ALA A 365 44.73 12.50 15.89
CA ALA A 365 44.90 11.06 16.10
C ALA A 365 46.30 10.66 16.64
N LYS A 366 46.75 11.23 17.77
CA LYS A 366 48.10 10.94 18.32
C LYS A 366 48.31 9.46 18.69
N ALA A 367 47.25 8.72 19.03
CA ALA A 367 47.31 7.29 19.37
C ALA A 367 47.43 6.35 18.15
N ALA A 368 47.00 6.77 16.96
CA ALA A 368 46.91 5.90 15.76
C ALA A 368 48.21 5.83 14.95
N LYS A 369 49.14 6.79 15.09
CA LYS A 369 50.40 6.83 14.32
C LYS A 369 51.37 5.67 14.59
N LYS A 370 51.15 4.88 15.65
CA LYS A 370 51.96 3.69 15.99
C LYS A 370 51.37 2.38 15.46
N LEU A 371 50.17 2.37 14.90
CA LEU A 371 49.56 1.16 14.34
C LEU A 371 49.81 1.09 12.83
N HIS A 372 50.31 -0.06 12.36
CA HIS A 372 50.52 -0.36 10.94
C HIS A 372 49.21 -0.84 10.29
N VAL A 373 48.20 0.01 10.27
CA VAL A 373 46.94 -0.28 9.54
C VAL A 373 47.08 0.18 8.10
N THR A 374 46.79 -0.71 7.16
CA THR A 374 46.83 -0.46 5.71
C THR A 374 45.45 -0.72 5.10
N THR A 375 45.25 -0.27 3.87
CA THR A 375 44.07 -0.56 3.05
C THR A 375 44.29 -1.84 2.26
N VAL A 376 43.31 -2.73 2.27
CA VAL A 376 43.26 -3.94 1.46
C VAL A 376 42.17 -3.76 0.42
N VAL A 377 42.55 -3.86 -0.85
CA VAL A 377 41.69 -3.58 -2.00
C VAL A 377 41.40 -4.88 -2.75
N SER A 378 40.17 -5.01 -3.22
CA SER A 378 39.76 -6.05 -4.15
C SER A 378 38.92 -5.45 -5.27
N TYR A 379 39.09 -5.94 -6.50
CA TYR A 379 38.29 -5.51 -7.65
C TYR A 379 37.59 -6.71 -8.29
N ASN A 380 36.26 -6.70 -8.29
CA ASN A 380 35.45 -7.69 -8.98
C ASN A 380 35.14 -7.20 -10.40
N ARG A 381 35.76 -7.85 -11.39
CA ARG A 381 35.59 -7.53 -12.81
C ARG A 381 34.19 -7.86 -13.35
N ALA A 382 33.50 -8.84 -12.80
CA ALA A 382 32.16 -9.21 -13.26
C ALA A 382 31.13 -8.15 -12.88
N THR A 383 31.23 -7.62 -11.66
CA THR A 383 30.30 -6.61 -11.13
C THR A 383 30.81 -5.18 -11.29
N HIS A 384 32.04 -4.99 -11.77
CA HIS A 384 32.72 -3.69 -11.87
C HIS A 384 32.76 -2.95 -10.53
N THR A 385 32.99 -3.69 -9.43
CA THR A 385 33.02 -3.11 -8.08
C THR A 385 34.39 -3.23 -7.45
N VAL A 386 34.87 -2.13 -6.88
CA VAL A 386 36.07 -2.10 -6.03
C VAL A 386 35.60 -2.10 -4.58
N SER A 387 36.10 -3.04 -3.79
CA SER A 387 35.84 -3.14 -2.36
C SER A 387 37.12 -2.94 -1.57
N VAL A 388 37.09 -2.03 -0.58
CA VAL A 388 38.23 -1.69 0.26
C VAL A 388 37.90 -1.87 1.74
N HIS A 389 38.80 -2.52 2.46
CA HIS A 389 38.72 -2.69 3.91
C HIS A 389 40.07 -2.36 4.56
N LEU A 390 40.09 -2.18 5.88
CA LEU A 390 41.34 -1.97 6.62
C LEU A 390 41.94 -3.31 7.04
N SER A 391 43.27 -3.40 7.08
CA SER A 391 43.99 -4.60 7.53
C SER A 391 43.83 -4.90 9.02
N GLY A 392 43.36 -3.91 9.80
CA GLY A 392 43.10 -4.03 11.23
C GLY A 392 42.31 -2.84 11.79
N PRO A 393 41.85 -2.94 13.04
CA PRO A 393 41.04 -1.90 13.66
C PRO A 393 41.88 -0.66 13.99
N LEU A 394 41.27 0.52 13.84
CA LEU A 394 41.81 1.79 14.33
C LEU A 394 41.22 2.12 15.71
N PRO A 395 41.98 2.79 16.61
CA PRO A 395 41.48 3.19 17.93
C PRO A 395 40.21 4.02 17.84
N ASP A 396 39.27 3.86 18.78
CA ASP A 396 38.02 4.64 18.85
C ASP A 396 38.23 6.15 18.65
N GLY A 397 37.39 6.76 17.81
CA GLY A 397 37.42 8.20 17.54
C GLY A 397 38.53 8.64 16.57
N THR A 398 39.32 7.73 16.00
CA THR A 398 40.35 8.07 15.00
C THR A 398 39.68 8.56 13.72
N ARG A 399 40.00 9.79 13.30
CA ARG A 399 39.57 10.35 12.02
C ARG A 399 40.60 10.06 10.93
N PHE A 400 40.16 9.53 9.79
CA PHE A 400 41.01 9.16 8.67
C PHE A 400 40.30 9.31 7.34
N LYS A 401 41.07 9.37 6.25
CA LYS A 401 40.58 9.34 4.87
C LYS A 401 41.06 8.07 4.18
N VAL A 402 40.17 7.42 3.44
CA VAL A 402 40.53 6.37 2.48
C VAL A 402 40.27 6.92 1.10
N ARG A 403 41.30 7.01 0.26
CA ARG A 403 41.15 7.37 -1.15
C ARG A 403 41.43 6.15 -1.99
N VAL A 404 40.53 5.85 -2.92
CA VAL A 404 40.69 4.75 -3.88
C VAL A 404 40.74 5.33 -5.28
N THR A 405 41.64 4.80 -6.10
CA THR A 405 41.85 5.24 -7.48
C THR A 405 41.97 4.02 -8.37
N ALA A 406 41.02 3.85 -9.29
CA ALA A 406 41.10 2.88 -10.37
C ALA A 406 41.75 3.52 -11.60
N GLN A 407 42.70 2.84 -12.21
CA GLN A 407 43.45 3.34 -13.37
C GLN A 407 43.40 2.37 -14.55
N ASP A 408 43.55 2.90 -15.75
CA ASP A 408 43.66 2.11 -16.98
C ASP A 408 45.10 1.63 -17.23
N LYS A 409 45.34 0.99 -18.37
CA LYS A 409 46.67 0.44 -18.73
C LYS A 409 47.75 1.51 -18.95
N HIS A 410 47.38 2.78 -19.06
CA HIS A 410 48.30 3.91 -19.22
C HIS A 410 48.47 4.70 -17.91
N HIS A 411 48.00 4.15 -16.78
CA HIS A 411 47.97 4.81 -15.48
C HIS A 411 47.06 6.05 -15.43
N GLU A 412 46.13 6.20 -16.38
CA GLU A 412 45.16 7.28 -16.34
C GLU A 412 44.01 6.95 -15.39
N LYS A 413 43.58 7.95 -14.61
CA LYS A 413 42.50 7.81 -13.63
C LYS A 413 41.17 7.54 -14.33
N VAL A 414 40.66 6.33 -14.17
CA VAL A 414 39.32 5.93 -14.61
C VAL A 414 38.25 6.45 -13.65
N LYS A 415 38.46 6.23 -12.35
CA LYS A 415 37.58 6.71 -11.28
C LYS A 415 38.36 6.81 -9.98
N SER A 416 38.04 7.82 -9.17
CA SER A 416 38.55 7.91 -7.81
C SER A 416 37.41 8.27 -6.86
N GLN A 417 37.44 7.70 -5.67
CA GLN A 417 36.48 7.97 -4.61
C GLN A 417 37.24 8.10 -3.30
N THR A 418 36.87 9.08 -2.49
CA THR A 418 37.48 9.31 -1.18
C THR A 418 36.39 9.30 -0.12
N TRP A 419 36.64 8.60 0.98
CA TRP A 419 35.78 8.60 2.17
C TRP A 419 36.54 9.24 3.32
N THR A 420 35.86 10.10 4.08
CA THR A 420 36.35 10.58 5.38
C THR A 420 35.58 9.87 6.48
N LEU A 421 36.28 9.18 7.37
CA LEU A 421 35.69 8.25 8.33
C LEU A 421 36.19 8.52 9.75
N THR A 422 35.40 8.09 10.73
CA THR A 422 35.79 8.06 12.15
C THR A 422 35.61 6.64 12.66
N SER A 423 36.67 6.04 13.23
CA SER A 423 36.60 4.68 13.76
C SER A 423 35.73 4.60 15.02
N LYS A 424 34.95 3.52 15.11
CA LYS A 424 34.20 3.14 16.30
C LYS A 424 34.34 1.63 16.53
N THR A 425 34.83 1.24 17.69
CA THR A 425 34.99 -0.13 18.17
C THR A 425 33.62 -0.60 18.63
N VAL A 426 33.05 -1.53 17.87
CA VAL A 426 31.87 -2.26 18.32
C VAL A 426 32.34 -3.37 19.25
N ARG A 427 32.24 -3.16 20.56
CA ARG A 427 32.45 -4.26 21.52
C ARG A 427 31.30 -5.25 21.37
N LYS A 428 31.60 -6.47 20.88
CA LYS A 428 30.64 -7.58 20.97
C LYS A 428 30.34 -7.80 22.46
N LYS A 429 29.07 -7.65 22.87
CA LYS A 429 28.63 -8.24 24.14
C LYS A 429 28.88 -9.75 24.03
N LYS A 430 29.73 -10.28 24.91
CA LYS A 430 29.80 -11.72 25.15
C LYS A 430 28.46 -12.10 25.79
N ASN A 431 27.67 -12.90 25.09
CA ASN A 431 26.77 -13.83 25.77
C ASN A 431 27.60 -15.08 26.08
#